data_AF-A0A7S6MBU1-F1
#
_entry.id   AF-A0A7S6MBU1-F1
#
_cell.length_a   1.000
_cell.length_b   1.000
_cell.length_c   1.000
_cell.angle_alpha   90.00
_cell.angle_beta   90.00
_cell.angle_gamma   90.00
#
_symmetry.space_group_name_H-M   'P 1'
#
loop_
_entity.id
_entity.type
_entity.pdbx_description
1 polymer ?
#
loop_
_entity_poly.entity_id
_entity_poly.type
_entity_poly.pdbx_seq_one_letter_code
_entity_poly.pdbx_strand_id
1 'polypeptide(L)'
;MPAMTLEARIDRLERQNRSLRAGLGVAGLALLVGGLLGLARQPQPAPDVIKARAFHLVREDGTILLKLEDTYGRNEGVSGTITVFNGKENPVFRVGATPGGHGTAKTFNRDGGMIINLTATADGEGYLATVNGKDEELVALGVAEGGEGVVTTYNGEGKELAEIGVSTGGHGLFKTMNKDGKTIVRLGVTTGGFGLLTTFNDNEKELVKLGVTENGEGQVEVFDPVGMKKTKRINAGD
;
A
#
# COMPACT_ATOMS: atom_id res chain seq x y z
N MET A 1 6.19 44.85 70.86
CA MET A 1 6.20 45.16 69.42
C MET A 1 4.91 45.90 69.11
N PRO A 2 4.92 47.16 68.64
CA PRO A 2 3.69 47.88 68.34
C PRO A 2 3.00 47.21 67.13
N ALA A 3 1.72 46.88 67.27
CA ALA A 3 0.92 46.35 66.17
C ALA A 3 0.71 47.47 65.13
N MET A 4 1.13 47.25 63.89
CA MET A 4 0.78 48.14 62.78
C MET A 4 -0.74 48.27 62.71
N THR A 5 -1.25 49.50 62.65
CA THR A 5 -2.67 49.75 62.48
C THR A 5 -3.10 49.33 61.07
N LEU A 6 -4.40 49.03 60.90
CA LEU A 6 -4.94 48.51 59.65
C LEU A 6 -4.74 49.52 58.51
N GLU A 7 -4.84 50.81 58.82
CA GLU A 7 -4.69 51.94 57.90
C GLU A 7 -3.25 52.04 57.39
N ALA A 8 -2.26 51.88 58.27
CA ALA A 8 -0.85 51.89 57.89
C ALA A 8 -0.49 50.70 56.98
N ARG A 9 -1.19 49.57 57.12
CA ARG A 9 -1.02 48.40 56.25
C ARG A 9 -1.67 48.61 54.89
N ILE A 10 -2.84 49.25 54.83
CA ILE A 10 -3.55 49.56 53.57
C ILE A 10 -2.74 50.57 52.73
N ASP A 11 -2.28 51.67 53.33
CA ASP A 11 -1.47 52.68 52.62
C ASP A 11 -0.17 52.09 52.04
N ARG A 12 0.44 51.15 52.76
CA ARG A 12 1.64 50.45 52.31
C ARG A 12 1.32 49.52 51.13
N LEU A 13 0.21 48.80 51.20
CA LEU A 13 -0.24 47.91 50.12
C LEU A 13 -0.61 48.69 48.87
N GLU A 14 -1.26 49.84 48.98
CA GLU A 14 -1.60 50.68 47.82
C GLU A 14 -0.36 51.22 47.12
N ARG A 15 0.64 51.69 47.88
CA ARG A 15 1.92 52.13 47.31
C ARG A 15 2.68 51.01 46.61
N GLN A 16 2.69 49.82 47.21
CA GLN A 16 3.30 48.63 46.59
C GLN A 16 2.53 48.17 45.35
N ASN A 17 1.20 48.23 45.36
CA ASN A 17 0.39 47.85 44.21
C ASN A 17 0.59 48.84 43.04
N ARG A 18 0.70 50.14 43.34
CA ARG A 18 0.99 51.17 42.33
C ARG A 18 2.39 51.00 41.73
N SER A 19 3.40 50.67 42.54
CA SER A 19 4.75 50.40 42.03
C SER A 19 4.83 49.09 41.25
N LEU A 20 4.12 48.04 41.66
CA LEU A 20 4.01 46.78 40.93
C LEU A 20 3.32 46.95 39.58
N ARG A 21 2.19 47.68 39.52
CA ARG A 21 1.50 47.98 38.26
C ARG A 21 2.39 48.79 37.30
N ALA A 22 3.14 49.77 37.80
CA ALA A 22 4.09 50.52 37.00
C ALA A 22 5.25 49.64 36.50
N GLY A 23 5.81 48.78 37.36
CA GLY A 23 6.89 47.86 37.01
C GLY A 23 6.48 46.81 35.96
N LEU A 24 5.28 46.26 36.07
CA LEU A 24 4.72 45.33 35.08
C LEU A 24 4.51 46.00 33.71
N GLY A 25 4.07 47.25 33.67
CA GLY A 25 3.93 48.01 32.43
C GLY A 25 5.26 48.24 31.71
N VAL A 26 6.31 48.62 32.45
CA VAL A 26 7.65 48.87 31.89
C VAL A 26 8.31 47.56 31.44
N ALA A 27 8.17 46.48 32.21
CA ALA A 27 8.68 45.15 31.82
C ALA A 27 7.97 44.62 30.57
N GLY A 28 6.65 44.80 30.47
CA GLY A 28 5.87 44.43 29.28
C GLY A 28 6.28 45.22 28.04
N LEU A 29 6.51 46.53 28.17
CA LEU A 29 6.97 47.37 27.06
C LEU A 29 8.40 47.03 26.63
N ALA A 30 9.29 46.73 27.57
CA ALA A 30 10.66 46.29 27.28
C ALA A 30 10.70 44.94 26.56
N LEU A 31 9.82 44.00 26.92
CA LEU A 31 9.68 42.71 26.22
C LEU A 31 9.12 42.89 24.80
N LEU A 32 8.18 43.81 24.60
CA LEU A 32 7.64 44.13 23.27
C LEU A 32 8.68 44.79 22.36
N VAL A 33 9.44 45.78 22.88
CA VAL A 33 10.48 46.48 22.11
C VAL A 33 11.68 45.57 21.85
N GLY A 34 12.11 44.76 22.83
CA GLY A 34 13.15 43.74 22.63
C GLY A 34 12.72 42.64 21.66
N GLY A 35 11.45 42.25 21.70
CA GLY A 35 10.85 41.33 20.73
C GLY A 35 10.82 41.89 19.32
N LEU A 36 10.46 43.17 19.15
CA LEU A 36 10.42 43.85 17.86
C LEU A 36 11.81 44.15 17.28
N LEU A 37 12.79 44.52 18.10
CA LEU A 37 14.18 44.70 17.68
C LEU A 37 14.87 43.37 17.33
N GLY A 38 14.41 42.26 17.91
CA GLY A 38 14.85 40.90 17.55
C GLY A 38 14.27 40.34 16.24
N LEU A 39 13.38 41.08 15.56
CA LEU A 39 12.74 40.64 14.30
C LEU A 39 13.51 41.03 13.04
N ALA A 40 14.58 41.82 13.13
CA ALA A 40 15.55 41.97 12.05
C ALA A 40 16.46 40.73 11.98
N ARG A 41 15.87 39.54 11.86
CA ARG A 41 16.62 38.31 11.61
C ARG A 41 17.06 38.33 10.15
N GLN A 42 18.37 38.40 9.93
CA GLN A 42 18.92 37.97 8.64
C GLN A 42 18.36 36.57 8.33
N PRO A 43 17.96 36.28 7.08
CA PRO A 43 17.42 34.97 6.74
C PRO A 43 18.46 33.91 7.10
N GLN A 44 18.23 33.24 8.23
CA GLN A 44 19.04 32.11 8.63
C GLN A 44 18.75 31.01 7.59
N PRO A 45 19.80 30.35 7.05
CA PRO A 45 19.59 29.22 6.18
C PRO A 45 18.67 28.21 6.88
N ALA A 46 17.73 27.64 6.12
CA ALA A 46 16.83 26.63 6.66
C ALA A 46 17.66 25.51 7.31
N PRO A 47 17.23 24.98 8.47
CA PRO A 47 17.97 23.91 9.11
C PRO A 47 18.01 22.68 8.21
N ASP A 48 19.13 21.96 8.22
CA ASP A 48 19.32 20.73 7.42
C ASP A 48 18.29 19.64 7.76
N VAL A 49 17.82 19.60 9.01
CA VAL A 49 16.83 18.64 9.50
C VAL A 49 15.69 19.36 10.19
N ILE A 50 14.47 19.18 9.67
CA ILE A 50 13.26 19.64 10.33
C ILE A 50 12.61 18.46 11.05
N LYS A 51 12.53 18.54 12.38
CA LYS A 51 11.80 17.58 13.21
C LYS A 51 10.44 18.15 13.55
N ALA A 52 9.38 17.46 13.15
CA ALA A 52 8.01 17.81 13.49
C ALA A 52 7.19 16.54 13.73
N ARG A 53 6.03 16.70 14.38
CA ARG A 53 5.05 15.60 14.52
C ARG A 53 4.24 15.39 13.24
N ALA A 54 4.02 16.46 12.49
CA ALA A 54 3.33 16.43 11.22
C ALA A 54 3.74 17.60 10.33
N PHE A 55 3.62 17.43 9.02
CA PHE A 55 3.61 18.51 8.04
C PHE A 55 2.37 18.41 7.17
N HIS A 56 1.58 19.48 7.11
CA HIS A 56 0.39 19.57 6.27
C HIS A 56 0.57 20.69 5.24
N LEU A 57 0.36 20.36 3.97
CA LEU A 57 0.22 21.37 2.92
C LEU A 57 -1.26 21.72 2.79
N VAL A 58 -1.60 22.96 3.12
CA VAL A 58 -2.99 23.44 3.21
C VAL A 58 -3.17 24.62 2.27
N ARG A 59 -4.27 24.65 1.52
CA ARG A 59 -4.66 25.79 0.68
C ARG A 59 -5.23 26.93 1.55
N GLU A 60 -5.30 28.14 1.00
CA GLU A 60 -5.93 29.31 1.64
C GLU A 60 -7.36 29.04 2.16
N ASP A 61 -8.14 28.18 1.50
CA ASP A 61 -9.50 27.82 1.90
C ASP A 61 -9.56 26.76 3.02
N GLY A 62 -8.41 26.31 3.52
CA GLY A 62 -8.31 25.27 4.55
C GLY A 62 -8.23 23.84 4.01
N THR A 63 -8.39 23.63 2.70
CA THR A 63 -8.32 22.29 2.09
C THR A 63 -6.92 21.70 2.26
N ILE A 64 -6.82 20.48 2.77
CA ILE A 64 -5.54 19.77 2.89
C ILE A 64 -5.19 19.08 1.57
N LEU A 65 -3.99 19.35 1.05
CA LEU A 65 -3.46 18.76 -0.19
C LEU A 65 -2.51 17.60 0.07
N LEU A 66 -1.77 17.65 1.18
CA LEU A 66 -0.80 16.63 1.54
C LEU A 66 -0.57 16.59 3.06
N LYS A 67 -0.37 15.39 3.59
CA LYS A 67 -0.01 15.14 4.99
C LYS A 67 1.20 14.23 5.09
N LEU A 68 2.16 14.61 5.92
CA LEU A 68 3.23 13.76 6.43
C LEU A 68 2.99 13.62 7.93
N GLU A 69 2.47 12.48 8.37
CA GLU A 69 2.10 12.27 9.77
C GLU A 69 2.10 10.80 10.17
N ASP A 70 2.11 10.56 11.48
CA ASP A 70 1.77 9.26 12.04
C ASP A 70 0.27 9.00 11.85
N THR A 71 -0.07 8.02 11.01
CA THR A 71 -1.45 7.78 10.57
C THR A 71 -2.19 6.78 11.45
N TYR A 72 -1.46 5.83 12.03
CA TYR A 72 -2.02 4.76 12.82
C TYR A 72 -1.66 5.04 14.27
N GLY A 73 -2.67 5.26 15.12
CA GLY A 73 -2.47 5.73 16.48
C GLY A 73 -1.56 4.79 17.31
N ARG A 74 -1.13 5.25 18.49
CA ARG A 74 -0.12 4.58 19.35
C ARG A 74 -0.36 3.09 19.65
N ASN A 75 -1.58 2.58 19.50
CA ASN A 75 -1.95 1.22 19.89
C ASN A 75 -1.87 0.20 18.75
N GLU A 76 -1.76 0.65 17.49
CA GLU A 76 -1.68 -0.25 16.31
C GLU A 76 -0.29 -0.26 15.66
N GLY A 77 0.66 0.51 16.21
CA GLY A 77 2.01 0.66 15.67
C GLY A 77 2.20 2.03 15.02
N VAL A 78 3.29 2.72 15.38
CA VAL A 78 3.64 4.02 14.80
C VAL A 78 3.99 3.83 13.33
N SER A 79 3.22 4.44 12.45
CA SER A 79 3.36 4.28 11.00
C SER A 79 3.25 5.63 10.33
N GLY A 80 4.42 6.19 10.01
CA GLY A 80 4.52 7.42 9.23
C GLY A 80 4.03 7.18 7.81
N THR A 81 3.16 8.06 7.33
CA THR A 81 2.72 8.07 5.92
C THR A 81 2.87 9.44 5.29
N ILE A 82 3.02 9.43 3.97
CA ILE A 82 2.78 10.57 3.10
C ILE A 82 1.47 10.29 2.37
N THR A 83 0.47 11.15 2.55
CA THR A 83 -0.81 11.04 1.87
C THR A 83 -1.08 12.30 1.06
N VAL A 84 -1.46 12.13 -0.20
CA VAL A 84 -1.86 13.19 -1.12
C VAL A 84 -3.38 13.13 -1.29
N PHE A 85 -4.03 14.29 -1.24
CA PHE A 85 -5.48 14.44 -1.29
C PHE A 85 -5.92 15.19 -2.54
N ASN A 86 -7.12 14.90 -3.02
CA ASN A 86 -7.78 15.72 -4.03
C ASN A 86 -8.55 16.89 -3.38
N GLY A 87 -9.20 17.73 -4.20
CA GLY A 87 -9.94 18.90 -3.72
C GLY A 87 -11.19 18.61 -2.87
N LYS A 88 -11.60 17.34 -2.72
CA LYS A 88 -12.64 16.90 -1.79
C LYS A 88 -12.07 16.27 -0.51
N GLU A 89 -10.75 16.34 -0.33
CA GLU A 89 -10.02 15.67 0.75
C GLU A 89 -10.11 14.15 0.74
N ASN A 90 -10.44 13.54 -0.41
CA ASN A 90 -10.25 12.10 -0.59
C ASN A 90 -8.78 11.82 -0.89
N PRO A 91 -8.16 10.80 -0.28
CA PRO A 91 -6.81 10.39 -0.65
C PRO A 91 -6.80 9.95 -2.12
N VAL A 92 -5.69 10.24 -2.81
CA VAL A 92 -5.44 9.76 -4.19
C VAL A 92 -4.14 8.96 -4.28
N PHE A 93 -3.22 9.20 -3.35
CA PHE A 93 -1.99 8.43 -3.21
C PHE A 93 -1.56 8.40 -1.74
N ARG A 94 -1.06 7.25 -1.28
CA ARG A 94 -0.50 7.10 0.07
C ARG A 94 0.72 6.18 0.01
N VAL A 95 1.81 6.58 0.66
CA VAL A 95 3.02 5.76 0.82
C VAL A 95 3.50 5.83 2.27
N GLY A 96 4.05 4.75 2.80
CA GLY A 96 4.56 4.72 4.17
C GLY A 96 4.69 3.31 4.69
N ALA A 97 4.44 3.15 5.99
CA ALA A 97 4.36 1.85 6.65
C ALA A 97 2.90 1.45 6.94
N THR A 98 2.65 0.16 6.93
CA THR A 98 1.45 -0.46 7.52
C THR A 98 1.64 -0.58 9.04
N PRO A 99 0.54 -0.73 9.81
CA PRO A 99 0.60 -1.06 11.24
C PRO A 99 1.56 -2.23 11.57
N GLY A 100 1.63 -3.25 10.71
CA GLY A 100 2.54 -4.39 10.85
C GLY A 100 4.02 -4.08 10.54
N GLY A 101 4.36 -2.85 10.20
CA GLY A 101 5.73 -2.41 9.89
C GLY A 101 6.15 -2.65 8.43
N HIS A 102 5.31 -3.25 7.60
CA HIS A 102 5.61 -3.44 6.17
C HIS A 102 5.50 -2.13 5.40
N GLY A 103 6.32 -1.96 4.37
CA GLY A 103 6.16 -0.87 3.41
C GLY A 103 4.82 -0.97 2.67
N THR A 104 4.26 0.17 2.30
CA THR A 104 3.06 0.23 1.45
C THR A 104 3.06 1.44 0.53
N ALA A 105 2.51 1.27 -0.67
CA ALA A 105 2.10 2.34 -1.55
C ALA A 105 0.72 2.01 -2.15
N LYS A 106 -0.22 2.94 -2.08
CA LYS A 106 -1.60 2.77 -2.52
C LYS A 106 -2.04 3.94 -3.40
N THR A 107 -2.80 3.66 -4.44
CA THR A 107 -3.53 4.68 -5.21
C THR A 107 -5.03 4.52 -5.00
N PHE A 108 -5.74 5.62 -5.13
CA PHE A 108 -7.18 5.67 -4.90
C PHE A 108 -7.86 6.46 -6.02
N ASN A 109 -9.12 6.12 -6.27
CA ASN A 109 -9.99 6.83 -7.19
C ASN A 109 -10.46 8.18 -6.59
N ARG A 110 -11.21 8.96 -7.38
CA ARG A 110 -11.68 10.30 -6.97
C ARG A 110 -12.54 10.29 -5.69
N ASP A 111 -13.17 9.15 -5.40
CA ASP A 111 -14.11 8.96 -4.30
C ASP A 111 -13.44 8.27 -3.09
N GLY A 112 -12.13 8.02 -3.16
CA GLY A 112 -11.34 7.42 -2.09
C GLY A 112 -11.31 5.89 -2.08
N GLY A 113 -11.96 5.23 -3.06
CA GLY A 113 -11.87 3.77 -3.23
C GLY A 113 -10.49 3.36 -3.76
N MET A 114 -9.95 2.25 -3.29
CA MET A 114 -8.61 1.80 -3.68
C MET A 114 -8.58 1.37 -5.15
N ILE A 115 -7.44 1.52 -5.82
CA ILE A 115 -7.23 1.02 -7.19
C ILE A 115 -6.04 0.08 -7.23
N ILE A 116 -4.93 0.46 -6.59
CA ILE A 116 -3.69 -0.31 -6.54
C ILE A 116 -3.23 -0.41 -5.09
N ASN A 117 -2.79 -1.61 -4.69
CA ASN A 117 -2.16 -1.89 -3.41
C ASN A 117 -0.79 -2.54 -3.64
N LEU A 118 0.28 -1.84 -3.31
CA LEU A 118 1.63 -2.39 -3.19
C LEU A 118 1.97 -2.52 -1.71
N THR A 119 2.25 -3.72 -1.23
CA THR A 119 2.59 -3.98 0.17
C THR A 119 3.29 -5.33 0.33
N ALA A 120 3.22 -5.90 1.53
CA ALA A 120 3.64 -7.27 1.80
C ALA A 120 2.45 -8.13 2.26
N THR A 121 2.56 -9.44 2.05
CA THR A 121 1.70 -10.45 2.68
C THR A 121 1.95 -10.50 4.19
N ALA A 122 1.12 -11.26 4.93
CA ALA A 122 1.32 -11.47 6.37
C ALA A 122 2.68 -12.12 6.69
N ASP A 123 3.20 -12.94 5.78
CA ASP A 123 4.50 -13.61 5.91
C ASP A 123 5.67 -12.71 5.46
N GLY A 124 5.38 -11.46 5.05
CA GLY A 124 6.36 -10.47 4.65
C GLY A 124 6.81 -10.56 3.20
N GLU A 125 6.13 -11.35 2.37
CA GLU A 125 6.44 -11.50 0.95
C GLU A 125 5.88 -10.33 0.14
N GLY A 126 6.50 -9.98 -0.98
CA GLY A 126 6.05 -8.86 -1.81
C GLY A 126 4.66 -9.10 -2.42
N TYR A 127 3.82 -8.07 -2.40
CA TYR A 127 2.45 -8.14 -2.92
C TYR A 127 2.08 -6.88 -3.70
N LEU A 128 1.50 -7.05 -4.89
CA LEU A 128 0.92 -5.99 -5.70
C LEU A 128 -0.43 -6.43 -6.25
N ALA A 129 -1.49 -5.70 -5.97
CA ALA A 129 -2.81 -5.96 -6.53
C ALA A 129 -3.45 -4.72 -7.15
N THR A 130 -4.25 -4.95 -8.19
CA THR A 130 -5.29 -4.03 -8.64
C THR A 130 -6.65 -4.52 -8.14
N VAL A 131 -7.53 -3.59 -7.77
CA VAL A 131 -8.87 -3.91 -7.25
C VAL A 131 -9.96 -3.19 -8.02
N ASN A 132 -11.17 -3.74 -8.00
CA ASN A 132 -12.37 -3.12 -8.56
C ASN A 132 -13.05 -2.18 -7.54
N GLY A 133 -14.18 -1.58 -7.94
CA GLY A 133 -14.93 -0.65 -7.08
C GLY A 133 -15.61 -1.26 -5.84
N LYS A 134 -15.49 -2.58 -5.64
CA LYS A 134 -15.96 -3.33 -4.47
C LYS A 134 -14.78 -3.86 -3.62
N ASP A 135 -13.57 -3.38 -3.89
CA ASP A 135 -12.32 -3.86 -3.29
C ASP A 135 -11.99 -5.35 -3.58
N GLU A 136 -12.60 -5.95 -4.60
CA GLU A 136 -12.23 -7.29 -5.07
C GLU A 136 -11.04 -7.20 -6.03
N GLU A 137 -10.09 -8.10 -5.91
CA GLU A 137 -8.90 -8.14 -6.74
C GLU A 137 -9.24 -8.46 -8.20
N LEU A 138 -8.47 -7.89 -9.13
CA LEU A 138 -8.56 -8.14 -10.57
C LEU A 138 -7.28 -8.75 -11.12
N VAL A 139 -6.13 -8.27 -10.64
CA VAL A 139 -4.82 -8.79 -10.98
C VAL A 139 -3.95 -8.69 -9.72
N ALA A 140 -3.33 -9.79 -9.33
CA ALA A 140 -2.36 -9.87 -8.23
C ALA A 140 -1.02 -10.38 -8.76
N LEU A 141 0.06 -9.76 -8.31
CA LEU A 141 1.44 -10.22 -8.44
C LEU A 141 1.94 -10.46 -7.03
N GLY A 142 2.52 -11.62 -6.80
CA GLY A 142 3.01 -11.97 -5.48
C GLY A 142 3.92 -13.18 -5.49
N VAL A 143 3.96 -13.81 -4.34
CA VAL A 143 4.74 -15.00 -4.09
C VAL A 143 3.75 -16.12 -3.71
N ALA A 144 3.88 -17.26 -4.38
CA ALA A 144 3.12 -18.46 -4.11
C ALA A 144 3.79 -19.28 -3.00
N GLU A 145 3.07 -20.26 -2.48
CA GLU A 145 3.58 -21.21 -1.51
C GLU A 145 4.87 -21.86 -2.05
N GLY A 146 5.98 -21.73 -1.32
CA GLY A 146 7.30 -22.19 -1.75
C GLY A 146 8.26 -21.08 -2.20
N GLY A 147 7.84 -19.81 -2.18
CA GLY A 147 8.70 -18.67 -2.49
C GLY A 147 8.78 -18.34 -3.98
N GLU A 148 7.88 -18.90 -4.79
CA GLU A 148 7.88 -18.78 -6.24
C GLU A 148 7.05 -17.57 -6.70
N GLY A 149 7.49 -16.89 -7.76
CA GLY A 149 6.73 -15.76 -8.30
C GLY A 149 5.42 -16.20 -8.97
N VAL A 150 4.34 -15.46 -8.73
CA VAL A 150 3.02 -15.73 -9.34
C VAL A 150 2.33 -14.44 -9.79
N VAL A 151 1.58 -14.55 -10.89
CA VAL A 151 0.65 -13.54 -11.40
C VAL A 151 -0.71 -14.20 -11.58
N THR A 152 -1.72 -13.70 -10.87
CA THR A 152 -3.08 -14.23 -10.92
C THR A 152 -4.05 -13.15 -11.40
N THR A 153 -5.01 -13.54 -12.22
CA THR A 153 -6.11 -12.67 -12.66
C THR A 153 -7.44 -13.21 -12.16
N TYR A 154 -8.36 -12.31 -11.84
CA TYR A 154 -9.65 -12.63 -11.25
C TYR A 154 -10.78 -11.97 -12.03
N ASN A 155 -11.99 -12.52 -11.92
CA ASN A 155 -13.21 -11.87 -12.39
C ASN A 155 -13.69 -10.81 -11.36
N GLY A 156 -14.73 -10.06 -11.72
CA GLY A 156 -15.34 -9.06 -10.82
C GLY A 156 -16.19 -9.62 -9.67
N GLU A 157 -15.95 -10.87 -9.28
CA GLU A 157 -16.49 -11.56 -8.10
C GLU A 157 -15.36 -12.19 -7.27
N GLY A 158 -14.09 -11.87 -7.59
CA GLY A 158 -12.91 -12.40 -6.89
C GLY A 158 -12.52 -13.84 -7.26
N LYS A 159 -13.05 -14.39 -8.37
CA LYS A 159 -12.74 -15.75 -8.80
C LYS A 159 -11.60 -15.79 -9.81
N GLU A 160 -10.62 -16.66 -9.59
CA GLU A 160 -9.47 -16.86 -10.47
C GLU A 160 -9.87 -17.25 -11.91
N LEU A 161 -9.22 -16.61 -12.88
CA LEU A 161 -9.42 -16.84 -14.33
C LEU A 161 -8.15 -17.33 -15.01
N ALA A 162 -6.99 -16.84 -14.60
CA ALA A 162 -5.70 -17.28 -15.12
C ALA A 162 -4.59 -17.07 -14.11
N GLU A 163 -3.58 -17.93 -14.18
CA GLU A 163 -2.37 -17.87 -13.36
C GLU A 163 -1.15 -18.08 -14.26
N ILE A 164 -0.13 -17.26 -14.04
CA ILE A 164 1.22 -17.42 -14.58
C ILE A 164 2.14 -17.58 -13.39
N GLY A 165 2.93 -18.63 -13.35
CA GLY A 165 3.80 -18.85 -12.21
C GLY A 165 4.76 -19.99 -12.44
N VAL A 166 5.09 -20.64 -11.33
CA VAL A 166 5.99 -21.77 -11.30
C VAL A 166 5.17 -22.97 -10.79
N SER A 167 5.43 -24.13 -11.38
CA SER A 167 4.89 -25.40 -10.92
C SER A 167 5.80 -25.98 -9.86
N THR A 168 5.30 -26.93 -9.06
CA THR A 168 6.03 -27.60 -7.98
C THR A 168 7.38 -28.24 -8.36
N GLY A 169 7.68 -28.37 -9.66
CA GLY A 169 8.98 -28.83 -10.18
C GLY A 169 9.97 -27.70 -10.52
N GLY A 170 9.65 -26.44 -10.17
CA GLY A 170 10.46 -25.28 -10.53
C GLY A 170 10.31 -24.86 -12.00
N HIS A 171 9.30 -25.36 -12.71
CA HIS A 171 9.10 -25.05 -14.13
C HIS A 171 7.99 -24.03 -14.35
N GLY A 172 8.13 -23.22 -15.40
CA GLY A 172 7.09 -22.27 -15.79
C GLY A 172 5.72 -22.93 -16.02
N LEU A 173 4.67 -22.26 -15.54
CA LEU A 173 3.29 -22.66 -15.62
C LEU A 173 2.44 -21.49 -16.11
N PHE A 174 1.49 -21.78 -16.99
CA PHE A 174 0.37 -20.90 -17.31
C PHE A 174 -0.90 -21.75 -17.30
N LYS A 175 -1.93 -21.35 -16.55
CA LYS A 175 -3.24 -22.01 -16.57
C LYS A 175 -4.36 -20.99 -16.73
N THR A 176 -5.44 -21.40 -17.38
CA THR A 176 -6.72 -20.67 -17.41
C THR A 176 -7.81 -21.54 -16.80
N MET A 177 -8.77 -20.89 -16.16
CA MET A 177 -9.85 -21.51 -15.41
C MET A 177 -11.19 -21.03 -15.95
N ASN A 178 -12.21 -21.89 -15.88
CA ASN A 178 -13.59 -21.49 -16.17
C ASN A 178 -14.22 -20.78 -14.95
N LYS A 179 -15.47 -20.32 -15.12
CA LYS A 179 -16.26 -19.68 -14.05
C LYS A 179 -16.49 -20.57 -12.82
N ASP A 180 -16.20 -21.86 -12.89
CA ASP A 180 -16.33 -22.83 -11.79
C ASP A 180 -14.99 -23.08 -11.10
N GLY A 181 -13.89 -22.53 -11.61
CA GLY A 181 -12.54 -22.62 -11.03
C GLY A 181 -11.77 -23.83 -11.56
N LYS A 182 -12.34 -24.53 -12.54
CA LYS A 182 -11.73 -25.72 -13.15
C LYS A 182 -10.76 -25.29 -14.23
N THR A 183 -9.59 -25.91 -14.28
CA THR A 183 -8.59 -25.64 -15.32
C THR A 183 -9.13 -26.09 -16.69
N ILE A 184 -9.07 -25.21 -17.69
CA ILE A 184 -9.49 -25.50 -19.07
C ILE A 184 -8.33 -25.50 -20.06
N VAL A 185 -7.26 -24.77 -19.77
CA VAL A 185 -6.00 -24.81 -20.51
C VAL A 185 -4.85 -24.76 -19.54
N ARG A 186 -3.82 -25.58 -19.78
CA ARG A 186 -2.55 -25.56 -19.08
C ARG A 186 -1.41 -25.58 -20.08
N LEU A 187 -0.48 -24.65 -19.95
CA LEU A 187 0.82 -24.65 -20.61
C LEU A 187 1.88 -24.78 -19.53
N GLY A 188 2.92 -25.54 -19.81
CA GLY A 188 4.04 -25.66 -18.89
C GLY A 188 5.09 -26.63 -19.40
N VAL A 189 5.78 -27.25 -18.46
CA VAL A 189 6.88 -28.17 -18.73
C VAL A 189 6.60 -29.50 -18.04
N THR A 190 6.91 -30.60 -18.70
CA THR A 190 6.92 -31.93 -18.09
C THR A 190 8.10 -32.06 -17.11
N THR A 191 8.08 -33.09 -16.28
CA THR A 191 9.22 -33.41 -15.39
C THR A 191 10.51 -33.72 -16.16
N GLY A 192 10.41 -34.13 -17.42
CA GLY A 192 11.56 -34.32 -18.32
C GLY A 192 12.09 -33.04 -18.96
N GLY A 193 11.54 -31.87 -18.62
CA GLY A 193 11.97 -30.59 -19.19
C GLY A 193 11.36 -30.25 -20.55
N PHE A 194 10.32 -30.99 -20.99
CA PHE A 194 9.71 -30.79 -22.30
C PHE A 194 8.48 -29.89 -22.24
N GLY A 195 8.30 -29.05 -23.25
CA GLY A 195 7.11 -28.21 -23.38
C GLY A 195 5.82 -29.03 -23.48
N LEU A 196 4.77 -28.55 -22.81
CA LEU A 196 3.45 -29.18 -22.75
C LEU A 196 2.34 -28.14 -22.85
N LEU A 197 1.33 -28.41 -23.68
CA LEU A 197 0.03 -27.75 -23.66
C LEU A 197 -1.05 -28.81 -23.50
N THR A 198 -2.00 -28.59 -22.61
CA THR A 198 -3.15 -29.47 -22.39
C THR A 198 -4.42 -28.64 -22.30
N THR A 199 -5.48 -29.10 -22.97
CA THR A 199 -6.84 -28.55 -22.82
C THR A 199 -7.73 -29.57 -22.12
N PHE A 200 -8.71 -29.09 -21.37
CA PHE A 200 -9.61 -29.90 -20.57
C PHE A 200 -11.07 -29.54 -20.85
N ASN A 201 -11.97 -30.51 -20.66
CA ASN A 201 -13.39 -30.24 -20.60
C ASN A 201 -13.80 -29.71 -19.20
N ASP A 202 -15.09 -29.41 -19.04
CA ASP A 202 -15.71 -28.95 -17.80
C ASP A 202 -15.71 -29.98 -16.66
N ASN A 203 -15.31 -31.22 -16.93
CA ASN A 203 -15.10 -32.30 -15.97
C ASN A 203 -13.61 -32.60 -15.74
N GLU A 204 -12.73 -31.68 -16.15
CA GLU A 204 -11.28 -31.74 -15.99
C GLU A 204 -10.66 -32.97 -16.67
N LYS A 205 -11.32 -33.53 -17.69
CA LYS A 205 -10.75 -34.56 -18.56
C LYS A 205 -10.00 -33.91 -19.71
N GLU A 206 -8.79 -34.42 -19.97
CA GLU A 206 -7.96 -33.97 -21.09
C GLU A 206 -8.70 -34.17 -22.42
N LEU A 207 -8.57 -33.20 -23.33
CA LEU A 207 -9.15 -33.25 -24.68
C LEU A 207 -8.07 -33.21 -25.76
N VAL A 208 -7.09 -32.33 -25.60
CA VAL A 208 -5.95 -32.20 -26.52
C VAL A 208 -4.68 -32.00 -25.71
N LYS A 209 -3.65 -32.77 -26.03
CA LYS A 209 -2.30 -32.63 -25.50
C LYS A 209 -1.31 -32.40 -26.63
N LEU A 210 -0.61 -31.28 -26.61
CA LEU A 210 0.50 -30.96 -27.50
C LEU A 210 1.78 -31.01 -26.67
N GLY A 211 2.81 -31.67 -27.16
CA GLY A 211 4.08 -31.72 -26.42
C GLY A 211 5.18 -32.38 -27.20
N VAL A 212 6.21 -32.80 -26.47
CA VAL A 212 7.38 -33.48 -27.02
C VAL A 212 7.52 -34.85 -26.36
N THR A 213 7.80 -35.86 -27.17
CA THR A 213 8.16 -37.20 -26.71
C THR A 213 9.53 -37.20 -26.01
N GLU A 214 9.85 -38.27 -25.29
CA GLU A 214 11.19 -38.44 -24.68
C GLU A 214 12.33 -38.44 -25.70
N ASN A 215 12.05 -38.78 -26.97
CA ASN A 215 13.02 -38.76 -28.06
C ASN A 215 13.15 -37.39 -28.74
N GLY A 216 12.44 -36.36 -28.27
CA GLY A 216 12.49 -35.01 -28.84
C GLY A 216 11.54 -34.77 -30.02
N GLU A 217 10.71 -35.74 -30.39
CA GLU A 217 9.71 -35.58 -31.46
C GLU A 217 8.47 -34.86 -30.97
N GLY A 218 7.92 -33.93 -31.77
CA GLY A 218 6.63 -33.32 -31.49
C GLY A 218 5.48 -34.33 -31.55
N GLN A 219 4.51 -34.19 -30.64
CA GLN A 219 3.33 -35.04 -30.59
C GLN A 219 2.04 -34.26 -30.32
N VAL A 220 0.96 -34.77 -30.92
CA VAL A 220 -0.42 -34.33 -30.68
C VAL A 220 -1.24 -35.55 -30.26
N GLU A 221 -1.90 -35.47 -29.12
CA GLU A 221 -2.85 -36.47 -28.65
C GLU A 221 -4.22 -35.84 -28.50
N VAL A 222 -5.25 -36.52 -28.98
CA VAL A 222 -6.65 -36.11 -28.83
C VAL A 222 -7.36 -37.18 -28.02
N PHE A 223 -8.28 -36.77 -27.17
CA PHE A 223 -9.05 -37.63 -26.28
C PHE A 223 -10.53 -37.39 -26.50
N ASP A 224 -11.34 -38.40 -26.20
CA ASP A 224 -12.78 -38.24 -26.13
C ASP A 224 -13.23 -37.57 -24.81
N PRO A 225 -14.51 -37.21 -24.66
CA PRO A 225 -14.98 -36.50 -23.47
C PRO A 225 -14.83 -37.26 -22.14
N VAL A 226 -14.61 -38.58 -22.19
CA VAL A 226 -14.39 -39.40 -20.99
C VAL A 226 -12.90 -39.65 -20.71
N GLY A 227 -12.00 -39.10 -21.54
CA GLY A 227 -10.55 -39.16 -21.38
C GLY A 227 -9.88 -40.33 -22.10
N MET A 228 -10.58 -41.01 -23.02
CA MET A 228 -10.00 -42.09 -23.80
C MET A 228 -9.30 -41.54 -25.04
N LYS A 229 -8.04 -41.93 -25.24
CA LYS A 229 -7.21 -41.46 -26.36
C LYS A 229 -7.81 -41.87 -27.71
N LYS A 230 -8.06 -40.87 -28.57
CA LYS A 230 -8.34 -41.01 -29.99
C LYS A 230 -7.09 -40.61 -30.78
N THR A 231 -6.26 -41.59 -31.12
CA THR A 231 -4.92 -41.36 -31.67
C THR A 231 -4.95 -40.68 -33.05
N LYS A 232 -4.26 -39.54 -33.18
CA LYS A 232 -3.67 -39.07 -34.43
C LYS A 232 -2.26 -38.54 -34.15
N ARG A 233 -1.25 -39.41 -34.21
CA ARG A 233 0.16 -39.00 -34.18
C ARG A 233 0.49 -38.42 -35.55
N ILE A 234 0.80 -37.12 -35.63
CA ILE A 234 1.36 -36.52 -36.84
C ILE A 234 2.87 -36.51 -36.62
N ASN A 235 3.57 -37.46 -37.22
CA ASN A 235 5.02 -37.42 -37.27
C ASN A 235 5.42 -36.39 -38.34
N ALA A 236 6.39 -35.54 -38.05
CA ALA A 236 6.87 -34.52 -39.00
C ALA A 236 7.72 -35.12 -40.16
N GLY A 237 7.47 -36.38 -40.53
CA GLY A 237 8.22 -37.13 -41.55
C GLY A 237 7.37 -37.63 -42.73
N ASP A 238 6.08 -37.25 -42.81
CA ASP A 238 5.16 -37.61 -43.89
C ASP A 238 4.81 -36.41 -44.79
#